data_AF-A0A958LDN9-F1
#
_entry.id   AF-A0A958LDN9-F1
#
_cell.length_a   1.000
_cell.length_b   1.000
_cell.length_c   1.000
_cell.angle_alpha   90.00
_cell.angle_beta   90.00
_cell.angle_gamma   90.00
#
_symmetry.space_group_name_H-M   'P 1'
#
loop_
_entity.id
_entity.type
_entity.pdbx_description
1 polymer ?
#
loop_
_entity_poly.entity_id
_entity_poly.type
_entity_poly.pdbx_seq_one_letter_code
_entity_poly.pdbx_strand_id
1 'polypeptide(L)'
;MQQSIQDQIGSENHCHGCGPANSQGLQLKSFLVTPTEARAVWRPKPQHCAGSERVVNGGILASLIDCHCVNLAMAAAYGEANRSIGSEPKLWCVTA
;
A
#
# COMPACT_ATOMS: atom_id res chain seq x y z
N MET A 1 -14.76 -6.48 8.98
CA MET A 1 -13.75 -6.63 7.92
C MET A 1 -12.47 -5.99 8.40
N GLN A 2 -11.31 -6.63 8.19
CA GLN A 2 -10.01 -6.07 8.56
C GLN A 2 -9.73 -4.83 7.70
N GLN A 3 -9.24 -3.74 8.29
CA GLN A 3 -8.85 -2.54 7.54
C GLN A 3 -7.45 -2.73 6.92
N SER A 4 -7.20 -2.10 5.78
CA SER A 4 -5.85 -2.11 5.19
C SER A 4 -4.89 -1.28 6.03
N ILE A 5 -3.59 -1.52 5.90
CA ILE A 5 -2.55 -0.84 6.67
C ILE A 5 -2.62 0.66 6.44
N GLN A 6 -2.59 1.11 5.18
CA GLN A 6 -2.63 2.53 4.85
C GLN A 6 -3.96 3.23 5.16
N ASP A 7 -5.09 2.50 5.21
CA ASP A 7 -6.36 3.09 5.66
C ASP A 7 -6.33 3.38 7.17
N GLN A 8 -5.60 2.56 7.93
CA GLN A 8 -5.34 2.82 9.36
C GLN A 8 -4.35 3.97 9.54
N ILE A 9 -3.35 4.10 8.66
CA ILE A 9 -2.36 5.19 8.72
C ILE A 9 -3.05 6.55 8.65
N GLY A 10 -3.93 6.78 7.68
CA GLY A 10 -4.64 8.06 7.55
C GLY A 10 -5.46 8.16 6.28
N SER A 11 -6.71 8.60 6.42
CA SER A 11 -7.65 8.79 5.30
C SER A 11 -7.20 9.85 4.31
N GLU A 12 -6.31 10.75 4.73
CA GLU A 12 -5.72 11.86 3.98
C GLU A 12 -4.50 11.46 3.14
N ASN A 13 -4.04 10.20 3.23
CA ASN A 13 -2.86 9.76 2.48
C ASN A 13 -3.12 9.76 0.96
N HIS A 14 -2.35 10.58 0.22
CA HIS A 14 -2.45 10.80 -1.22
C HIS A 14 -1.49 9.95 -2.07
N CYS A 15 -0.83 8.95 -1.49
CA CYS A 15 0.09 8.06 -2.20
C CYS A 15 -0.52 7.54 -3.52
N HIS A 16 0.24 7.62 -4.62
CA HIS A 16 -0.19 7.17 -5.94
C HIS A 16 -0.58 5.69 -5.96
N GLY A 17 0.16 4.83 -5.25
CA GLY A 17 -0.10 3.39 -5.28
C GLY A 17 -1.21 2.93 -4.33
N CYS A 18 -1.21 3.38 -3.08
CA CYS A 18 -2.10 2.82 -2.04
C CYS A 18 -3.00 3.84 -1.33
N GLY A 19 -2.79 5.14 -1.55
CA GLY A 19 -3.38 6.20 -0.74
C GLY A 19 -4.92 6.26 -0.82
N PRO A 20 -5.66 6.18 0.30
CA PRO A 20 -7.11 6.29 0.32
C PRO A 20 -7.64 7.63 -0.23
N ALA A 21 -6.89 8.73 -0.11
CA ALA A 21 -7.31 10.04 -0.60
C ALA A 21 -7.07 10.26 -2.10
N ASN A 22 -6.36 9.34 -2.78
CA ASN A 22 -6.03 9.49 -4.19
C ASN A 22 -6.92 8.59 -5.07
N SER A 23 -8.15 9.04 -5.33
CA SER A 23 -9.13 8.28 -6.14
C SER A 23 -8.67 7.94 -7.56
N GLN A 24 -7.68 8.66 -8.09
CA GLN A 24 -7.06 8.42 -9.40
C GLN A 24 -5.82 7.51 -9.34
N GLY A 25 -5.36 7.16 -8.13
CA GLY A 25 -4.25 6.25 -7.92
C GLY A 25 -4.60 4.78 -8.14
N LEU A 26 -3.63 3.90 -7.90
CA LEU A 26 -3.79 2.45 -8.09
C LEU A 26 -4.69 1.80 -7.03
N GLN A 27 -4.91 2.46 -5.88
CA GLN A 27 -5.81 2.01 -4.82
C GLN A 27 -5.49 0.61 -4.28
N LEU A 28 -4.21 0.23 -4.23
CA LEU A 28 -3.76 -1.03 -3.63
C LEU A 28 -4.19 -1.08 -2.16
N LYS A 29 -4.74 -2.22 -1.70
CA LYS A 29 -5.09 -2.49 -0.30
C LYS A 29 -4.22 -3.60 0.28
N SER A 30 -3.37 -3.27 1.25
CA SER A 30 -2.44 -4.20 1.91
C SER A 30 -2.96 -4.54 3.30
N PHE A 31 -3.08 -5.82 3.61
CA PHE A 31 -3.60 -6.30 4.90
C PHE A 31 -2.52 -7.08 5.63
N LEU A 32 -2.29 -6.74 6.90
CA LEU A 32 -1.37 -7.47 7.76
C LEU A 32 -2.02 -8.81 8.16
N VAL A 33 -1.37 -9.92 7.83
CA VAL A 33 -1.89 -11.28 8.12
C VAL A 33 -1.16 -11.94 9.28
N THR A 34 0.11 -11.62 9.46
CA THR A 34 0.91 -11.93 10.65
C THR A 34 1.74 -10.70 11.02
N PRO A 35 2.40 -10.65 12.19
CA PRO A 35 3.25 -9.50 12.54
C PRO A 35 4.35 -9.15 11.51
N THR A 36 4.74 -10.09 10.64
CA THR A 36 5.81 -9.91 9.65
C THR A 36 5.37 -10.19 8.21
N GLU A 37 4.09 -10.43 7.96
CA GLU A 37 3.56 -10.75 6.63
C GLU A 37 2.33 -9.91 6.33
N ALA A 38 2.31 -9.32 5.14
CA ALA A 38 1.15 -8.66 4.58
C ALA A 38 0.76 -9.30 3.24
N ARG A 39 -0.53 -9.22 2.90
CA ARG A 39 -1.07 -9.69 1.62
C ARG A 39 -1.90 -8.58 0.97
N ALA A 40 -1.81 -8.50 -0.35
CA ALA A 40 -2.62 -7.60 -1.16
C ALA A 40 -3.11 -8.33 -2.40
N VAL A 41 -4.32 -7.97 -2.84
CA VAL A 41 -4.88 -8.41 -4.13
C VAL A 41 -5.23 -7.17 -4.90
N TRP A 42 -4.74 -7.09 -6.14
CA TRP A 42 -4.99 -5.97 -7.02
C TRP A 42 -5.34 -6.46 -8.42
N ARG A 43 -6.34 -5.80 -9.02
CA ARG A 43 -6.82 -6.15 -10.35
C ARG A 43 -6.52 -5.00 -11.31
N PRO A 44 -5.75 -5.23 -12.39
CA PRO A 44 -5.48 -4.20 -13.38
C PRO A 44 -6.76 -3.79 -14.11
N LYS A 45 -6.78 -2.53 -14.55
CA LYS A 45 -7.76 -2.00 -15.51
C LYS A 45 -7.08 -1.88 -16.88
N PRO A 46 -7.83 -1.81 -18.00
CA PRO A 46 -7.24 -1.75 -19.34
C PRO A 46 -6.17 -0.67 -19.53
N GLN A 47 -6.37 0.51 -18.94
CA GLN A 47 -5.41 1.63 -18.99
C GLN A 47 -4.09 1.39 -18.24
N HIS A 48 -3.97 0.31 -17.45
CA HIS A 48 -2.74 -0.05 -16.74
C HIS A 48 -1.80 -0.91 -17.60
N CYS A 49 -1.96 -0.87 -18.92
CA CYS A 49 -1.26 -1.76 -19.84
C CYS A 49 0.10 -1.23 -20.33
N ALA A 50 0.97 -2.13 -20.80
CA ALA A 50 2.17 -1.80 -21.56
C ALA A 50 2.01 -2.25 -23.02
N GLY A 51 1.81 -1.29 -23.93
CA GLY A 51 1.67 -1.50 -25.37
C GLY A 51 0.37 -2.23 -25.79
N SER A 52 0.03 -3.33 -25.12
CA SER A 52 -1.16 -4.16 -25.32
C SER A 52 -1.98 -4.25 -24.04
N GLU A 53 -3.30 -4.12 -24.13
CA GLU A 53 -4.25 -4.24 -23.02
C GLU A 53 -4.19 -5.57 -22.24
N ARG A 54 -3.49 -6.58 -22.79
CA ARG A 54 -3.30 -7.90 -22.16
C ARG A 54 -2.09 -7.99 -21.24
N VAL A 55 -1.22 -6.96 -21.22
CA VAL A 55 0.03 -6.96 -20.46
C VAL A 55 0.05 -5.74 -19.55
N VAL A 56 0.23 -5.94 -18.24
CA VAL A 56 0.32 -4.84 -17.28
C VAL A 56 1.65 -4.10 -17.46
N ASN A 57 1.62 -2.78 -17.32
CA ASN A 57 2.81 -1.96 -17.34
C ASN A 57 3.79 -2.35 -16.21
N GLY A 58 5.07 -2.54 -16.56
CA GLY A 58 6.11 -2.93 -15.60
C GLY A 58 6.33 -1.90 -14.47
N GLY A 59 6.21 -0.60 -14.77
CA GLY A 59 6.27 0.46 -13.78
C GLY A 59 5.08 0.44 -12.81
N ILE A 60 3.89 0.04 -13.27
CA ILE A 60 2.73 -0.17 -12.38
C ILE A 60 2.99 -1.36 -11.45
N LEU A 61 3.47 -2.49 -11.97
CA LEU A 61 3.83 -3.63 -11.13
C LEU A 61 4.89 -3.26 -10.09
N ALA A 62 5.94 -2.53 -10.49
CA ALA A 62 6.96 -2.03 -9.59
C ALA A 62 6.35 -1.10 -8.51
N SER A 63 5.47 -0.17 -8.89
CA SER A 63 4.79 0.74 -7.96
C SER A 63 3.92 -0.01 -6.94
N LEU A 64 3.26 -1.10 -7.35
CA LEU A 64 2.45 -1.91 -6.45
C LEU A 64 3.32 -2.67 -5.44
N ILE A 65 4.42 -3.27 -5.89
CA ILE A 65 5.38 -3.97 -5.01
C ILE A 65 6.00 -2.98 -4.03
N ASP A 66 6.46 -1.83 -4.53
CA ASP A 66 7.01 -0.74 -3.74
C ASP A 66 6.07 -0.30 -2.62
N CYS A 67 4.84 0.08 -2.98
CA CYS A 67 3.82 0.50 -2.02
C CYS A 67 3.45 -0.62 -1.03
N HIS A 68 3.44 -1.88 -1.47
CA HIS A 68 3.17 -3.01 -0.59
C HIS A 68 4.28 -3.18 0.47
N CYS A 69 5.55 -3.10 0.05
CA CYS A 69 6.70 -3.16 0.93
C CYS A 69 6.70 -2.01 1.94
N VAL A 70 6.43 -0.77 1.51
CA VAL A 70 6.31 0.39 2.41
C VAL A 70 5.23 0.18 3.46
N ASN A 71 4.07 -0.37 3.07
CA ASN A 71 3.01 -0.69 4.03
C ASN A 71 3.45 -1.71 5.07
N LEU A 72 4.12 -2.80 4.66
CA LEU A 72 4.64 -3.78 5.62
C LEU A 72 5.71 -3.17 6.53
N ALA A 73 6.61 -2.34 5.99
CA ALA A 73 7.63 -1.64 6.77
C ALA A 73 7.01 -0.71 7.82
N MET A 74 5.98 0.07 7.46
CA MET A 74 5.24 0.89 8.42
C MET A 74 4.60 0.03 9.50
N ALA A 75 3.90 -1.05 9.13
CA ALA A 75 3.26 -1.96 10.08
C ALA A 75 4.28 -2.57 11.07
N ALA A 76 5.45 -2.98 10.57
CA ALA A 76 6.56 -3.48 11.38
C ALA A 76 7.07 -2.40 12.35
N ALA A 77 7.29 -1.16 11.88
CA ALA A 77 7.75 -0.05 12.72
C ALA A 77 6.76 0.28 13.85
N TYR A 78 5.45 0.24 13.59
CA TYR A 78 4.43 0.36 14.65
C TYR A 78 4.49 -0.81 15.64
N GLY A 79 4.67 -2.03 15.15
CA GLY A 79 4.84 -3.23 15.98
C GLY A 79 6.04 -3.14 16.91
N GLU A 80 7.21 -2.76 16.39
CA GLU A 80 8.45 -2.57 17.17
C GLU A 80 8.29 -1.46 18.23
N ALA A 81 7.56 -0.40 17.90
CA ALA A 81 7.26 0.68 18.83
C ALA A 81 6.17 0.31 19.86
N ASN A 82 5.58 -0.89 19.79
CA ASN A 82 4.42 -1.31 20.58
C ASN A 82 3.23 -0.33 20.46
N ARG A 83 2.98 0.15 19.24
CA ARG A 83 1.95 1.14 18.93
C ARG A 83 0.93 0.57 17.95
N SER A 84 -0.32 1.02 18.06
CA SER A 84 -1.32 0.72 17.04
C SER A 84 -0.97 1.43 15.72
N ILE A 85 -1.19 0.74 14.60
CA ILE A 85 -0.99 1.30 13.25
C ILE A 85 -1.86 2.55 13.11
N GLY A 86 -1.23 3.66 12.70
CA GLY A 86 -1.89 4.95 12.53
C GLY A 86 -2.01 5.81 13.78
N SER A 87 -1.51 5.35 14.93
CA SER A 87 -1.40 6.22 16.11
C SER A 87 -0.48 7.42 15.84
N GLU A 88 -0.70 8.53 16.55
CA GLU A 88 0.17 9.70 16.49
C GLU A 88 1.43 9.55 17.38
N PRO A 89 2.59 10.10 16.98
CA PRO A 89 2.87 10.71 15.67
C PRO A 89 2.99 9.65 14.57
N LYS A 90 2.47 9.93 13.37
CA LYS A 90 2.56 8.98 12.25
C LYS A 90 3.99 8.53 11.98
N LEU A 91 4.19 7.21 11.88
CA LEU A 91 5.42 6.61 11.37
C LEU A 91 5.31 6.43 9.86
N TRP A 92 6.16 7.15 9.11
CA TRP A 92 6.24 7.07 7.65
C TRP A 92 7.51 6.34 7.23
N CYS A 93 7.40 5.50 6.21
CA CYS A 93 8.53 4.80 5.61
C CYS A 93 8.60 5.12 4.11
N VAL A 94 9.80 5.02 3.54
CA VAL A 94 10.06 5.09 2.11
C VAL A 94 11.01 3.96 1.72
N THR A 95 10.94 3.52 0.47
CA THR A 95 11.92 2.65 -0.18
C THR A 95 13.10 3.49 -0.68
N ALA A 96 14.30 2.90 -0.68
CA ALA A 96 15.54 3.54 -1.13
C ALA A 96 15.87 3.18 -2.59
#